data_AF-A0A1H4WIQ6-F1
#
_entry.id   AF-A0A1H4WIQ6-F1
#
_cell.length_a   1.000
_cell.length_b   1.000
_cell.length_c   1.000
_cell.angle_alpha   90.00
_cell.angle_beta   90.00
_cell.angle_gamma   90.00
#
_symmetry.space_group_name_H-M   'P 1'
#
loop_
_entity.id
_entity.type
_entity.pdbx_description
1 polymer ?
#
loop_
_entity_poly.entity_id
_entity_poly.type
_entity_poly.pdbx_seq_one_letter_code
_entity_poly.pdbx_strand_id
1 'polypeptide(L)' 'MILQYLWLRARLFLDRTDGASAIEYAIVVAMVAVIVVAFVTPLGNRVLAIFNNVLVALGGATVTRPVP' A
#
# COMPACT_ATOMS: atom_id res chain seq x y z
N MET A 1 17.39 40.04 -11.16
CA MET A 1 16.01 39.95 -11.68
C MET A 1 15.57 38.50 -11.91
N ILE A 2 16.24 37.70 -12.76
CA ILE A 2 15.82 36.30 -13.04
C ILE A 2 15.86 35.38 -11.80
N LEU A 3 16.91 35.49 -10.97
CA LEU A 3 17.06 34.64 -9.78
C LEU A 3 15.98 34.91 -8.73
N GLN A 4 15.63 36.18 -8.52
CA GLN A 4 14.56 36.58 -7.61
C GLN A 4 13.19 36.10 -8.10
N TYR A 5 12.97 36.14 -9.41
CA TYR A 5 11.74 35.64 -10.02
C TYR A 5 11.59 34.12 -9.83
N LEU A 6 12.66 33.36 -10.04
CA LEU A 6 12.68 31.92 -9.81
C LEU A 6 12.49 31.58 -8.32
N TRP A 7 13.11 32.35 -7.42
CA TRP A 7 12.96 32.18 -5.99
C TRP A 7 11.53 32.45 -5.50
N LEU A 8 10.89 33.50 -6.03
CA LEU A 8 9.50 33.82 -5.72
C LEU A 8 8.54 32.74 -6.25
N ARG A 9 8.79 32.21 -7.46
CA ARG A 9 8.02 31.09 -8.02
C ARG A 9 8.17 29.81 -7.21
N ALA A 10 9.38 29.48 -6.77
CA ALA A 10 9.61 28.33 -5.90
C ALA A 10 8.88 28.48 -4.56
N ARG A 11 8.95 29.67 -3.95
CA ARG A 11 8.20 29.97 -2.72
C ARG A 11 6.69 29.85 -2.92
N LEU A 12 6.14 30.44 -3.98
CA LEU A 12 4.71 30.35 -4.31
C LEU A 12 4.27 28.92 -4.62
N PHE A 13 5.15 28.09 -5.17
CA PHE A 13 4.85 26.68 -5.41
C PHE A 13 4.75 25.89 -4.11
N LEU A 14 5.65 26.15 -3.16
CA LEU A 14 5.67 25.51 -1.85
C LEU A 14 4.54 26.00 -0.93
N ASP A 15 4.14 27.28 -1.06
CA ASP A 15 3.03 27.88 -0.31
C ASP A 15 1.65 27.45 -0.84
N ARG A 16 1.57 26.69 -1.95
CA ARG A 16 0.29 26.14 -2.44
C ARG A 16 -0.20 25.04 -1.52
N THR A 17 -1.21 25.37 -0.73
CA THR A 17 -1.96 24.41 0.11
C THR A 17 -3.27 23.98 -0.54
N ASP A 18 -3.48 24.26 -1.83
CA ASP A 18 -4.56 23.72 -2.64
C ASP A 18 -4.29 22.21 -2.86
N GLY A 19 -4.45 21.43 -1.78
CA GLY A 19 -4.44 19.99 -1.82
C GLY A 19 -5.68 19.47 -2.53
N ALA A 20 -5.66 18.19 -2.91
CA ALA A 20 -6.84 17.53 -3.43
C ALA A 20 -8.00 17.67 -2.41
N SER A 21 -9.23 17.77 -2.88
CA SER A 21 -10.37 17.83 -1.97
C SER A 21 -10.39 16.59 -1.09
N ALA A 22 -10.88 16.69 0.15
CA ALA A 22 -10.94 15.55 1.08
C ALA A 22 -11.66 14.33 0.45
N ILE A 23 -12.63 14.57 -0.45
CA ILE A 23 -13.33 13.52 -1.19
C ILE A 23 -12.43 12.79 -2.21
N GLU A 24 -11.47 13.48 -2.81
CA GLU A 24 -10.56 12.90 -3.80
C GLU A 24 -9.53 12.00 -3.12
N TYR A 25 -8.99 12.43 -1.98
CA TYR A 25 -8.13 11.58 -1.15
C TYR A 25 -8.87 10.32 -0.66
N ALA A 26 -10.14 10.44 -0.28
CA ALA A 26 -10.95 9.29 0.12
C ALA A 26 -11.09 8.25 -1.01
N ILE A 27 -11.29 8.71 -2.25
CA ILE A 27 -11.40 7.82 -3.42
C ILE A 27 -10.04 7.14 -3.70
N VAL A 28 -8.92 7.88 -3.65
CA VAL A 28 -7.58 7.30 -3.82
C VAL A 28 -7.32 6.20 -2.79
N VAL A 29 -7.64 6.46 -1.51
CA VAL A 29 -7.49 5.47 -0.43
C VAL A 29 -8.37 4.25 -0.70
N ALA A 30 -9.61 4.44 -1.13
CA ALA A 30 -10.52 3.35 -1.46
C ALA A 30 -9.98 2.46 -2.61
N MET A 31 -9.42 3.06 -3.66
CA MET A 31 -8.81 2.32 -4.77
C MET A 31 -7.63 1.47 -4.30
N VAL A 32 -6.75 2.03 -3.47
CA VAL A 32 -5.62 1.28 -2.89
C VAL A 32 -6.12 0.15 -1.99
N ALA A 33 -7.13 0.40 -1.16
CA ALA A 33 -7.69 -0.61 -0.25
C ALA A 33 -8.24 -1.83 -1.00
N VAL A 34 -8.97 -1.61 -2.11
CA VAL A 34 -9.49 -2.69 -2.95
C VAL A 34 -8.34 -3.57 -3.48
N ILE A 35 -7.28 -2.95 -3.98
CA ILE A 35 -6.10 -3.68 -4.48
C ILE A 35 -5.45 -4.47 -3.34
N VAL A 36 -5.22 -3.85 -2.17
CA VAL A 36 -4.60 -4.53 -1.03
C VAL A 36 -5.41 -5.78 -0.64
N VAL A 37 -6.72 -5.66 -0.49
CA VAL A 37 -7.58 -6.80 -0.11
C VAL A 37 -7.56 -7.90 -1.18
N ALA A 38 -7.61 -7.52 -2.46
CA ALA A 38 -7.62 -8.45 -3.59
C ALA A 38 -6.34 -9.31 -3.66
N PHE A 39 -5.19 -8.76 -3.28
CA PHE A 39 -3.90 -9.43 -3.44
C PHE A 39 -3.30 -10.02 -2.16
N VAL A 40 -3.52 -9.40 -0.99
CA VAL A 40 -2.89 -9.86 0.27
C VAL A 40 -3.38 -11.24 0.69
N THR A 41 -4.69 -11.50 0.64
CA THR A 41 -5.26 -12.80 1.02
C THR A 41 -4.73 -13.95 0.16
N PRO A 42 -4.80 -13.92 -1.18
CA PRO A 42 -4.28 -15.01 -2.00
C PRO A 42 -2.76 -15.14 -1.90
N LEU A 43 -2.01 -14.04 -1.74
CA LEU A 43 -0.57 -14.10 -1.52
C LEU A 43 -0.25 -14.80 -0.20
N GLY A 44 -0.93 -14.44 0.88
CA GLY A 44 -0.79 -15.10 2.18
C GLY A 44 -1.11 -16.59 2.12
N ASN A 45 -2.12 -16.99 1.35
CA ASN A 45 -2.45 -18.41 1.14
C ASN A 45 -1.32 -19.17 0.43
N ARG A 46 -0.66 -18.56 -0.57
CA ARG A 46 0.47 -19.17 -1.28
C ARG A 46 1.68 -19.33 -0.37
N VAL A 47 1.99 -18.30 0.43
CA VAL A 47 3.07 -18.35 1.41
C VAL A 47 2.82 -19.46 2.43
N LEU A 48 1.60 -19.51 2.99
CA LEU A 48 1.20 -20.58 3.92
C LEU A 48 1.36 -21.98 3.28
N ALA A 49 0.95 -22.16 2.03
CA ALA A 49 1.09 -23.42 1.33
C ALA A 49 2.55 -23.84 1.19
N ILE A 50 3.45 -22.90 0.85
CA ILE A 50 4.90 -23.18 0.76
C ILE A 50 5.44 -23.65 2.11
N PHE A 51 5.13 -22.94 3.20
CA PHE A 51 5.59 -23.33 4.53
C PHE A 51 5.00 -24.66 5.01
N ASN A 52 3.73 -24.93 4.71
CA ASN A 52 3.11 -26.22 5.00
C ASN A 52 3.76 -27.36 4.23
N ASN A 53 4.13 -27.16 2.96
CA ASN A 53 4.86 -28.17 2.19
C ASN A 53 6.21 -28.49 2.81
N VAL A 54 6.94 -27.46 3.27
CA VAL A 54 8.20 -27.64 4.01
C VAL A 54 7.96 -28.40 5.30
N LEU A 55 6.96 -28.02 6.09
CA LEU A 55 6.66 -28.64 7.38
C LEU A 55 6.30 -30.13 7.24
N VAL A 56 5.51 -30.47 6.23
CA VAL A 56 5.16 -31.86 5.91
C VAL A 56 6.40 -32.66 5.48
N ALA A 57 7.29 -32.06 4.67
CA ALA A 57 8.55 -32.70 4.29
C ALA A 57 9.47 -32.98 5.49
N LEU A 58 9.35 -32.21 6.57
CA LEU A 58 10.03 -32.45 7.85
C LEU A 58 9.28 -33.41 8.79
N GLY A 59 8.14 -33.99 8.36
CA GLY A 59 7.34 -34.92 9.16
C GLY A 59 6.34 -34.25 10.12
N GLY A 60 6.13 -32.94 10.00
CA GLY A 60 5.11 -32.20 10.75
C GLY A 60 3.72 -32.25 10.12
N ALA A 61 2.70 -31.81 10.88
CA ALA A 61 1.34 -31.64 10.39
C ALA A 61 1.09 -30.24 9.84
N THR A 62 0.14 -30.09 8.92
CA THR A 62 -0.20 -28.79 8.33
C THR A 62 -0.83 -27.85 9.36
N VAL A 63 -0.55 -26.55 9.21
CA VAL A 63 -1.11 -25.47 10.04
C VAL A 63 -2.15 -24.69 9.24
N THR A 64 -3.28 -24.38 9.88
CA THR A 64 -4.32 -23.52 9.33
C THR A 64 -4.13 -22.09 9.80
N ARG A 65 -4.36 -21.12 8.91
CA ARG A 65 -4.34 -19.70 9.28
C ARG A 65 -5.42 -19.41 10.33
N PRO A 66 -5.08 -18.78 11.47
CA PRO A 66 -6.08 -18.23 12.38
C PRO A 66 -6.92 -17.18 11.64
N VAL A 67 -8.24 -17.33 11.65
CA VAL A 67 -9.15 -16.31 11.12
C VAL A 67 -9.32 -15.25 12.20
N PRO A 68 -9.06 -13.95 11.90
CA PRO A 68 -9.45 -12.85 12.79
C PRO A 68 -10.97 -12.74 12.93
#